data_AF-A0A815KPX0-F1
#
_entry.id   AF-A0A815KPX0-F1
#
_cell.length_a   1.000
_cell.length_b   1.000
_cell.length_c   1.000
_cell.angle_alpha   90.00
_cell.angle_beta   90.00
_cell.angle_gamma   90.00
#
_symmetry.space_group_name_H-M   'P 1'
#
loop_
_entity.id
_entity.type
_entity.pdbx_description
1 polymer ?
#
loop_
_entity_poly.entity_id
_entity_poly.type
_entity_poly.pdbx_seq_one_letter_code
_entity_poly.pdbx_strand_id
1 'polypeptide(L)'
;MGIETCLENLSNEIFLETFDYLHALDIFSAFGSLNKRISSIFQSTLLRIIISIDHCRSQVDFLSSYLTFHDHQVISIQIDDTIRDDTSIINLLFNRHN
;
A
#
# COMPACT_ATOMS: atom_id res chain seq x y z
N MET A 1 35.86 11.74 -3.36
CA MET A 1 34.93 10.66 -2.95
C MET A 1 33.54 11.24 -3.02
N GLY A 2 32.74 10.80 -3.99
CA GLY A 2 31.32 11.17 -4.02
C GLY A 2 30.65 10.52 -2.82
N ILE A 3 29.86 11.27 -2.07
CA ILE A 3 28.96 10.68 -1.07
C ILE A 3 27.99 9.83 -1.89
N GLU A 4 28.10 8.51 -1.80
CA GLU A 4 27.05 7.64 -2.32
C GLU A 4 25.79 7.92 -1.49
N THR A 5 24.90 8.70 -2.07
CA THR A 5 23.57 8.95 -1.52
C THR A 5 22.75 7.69 -1.70
N CYS A 6 22.95 6.73 -0.80
CA CYS A 6 22.15 5.53 -0.69
C CYS A 6 20.82 5.90 -0.03
N LEU A 7 19.72 5.43 -0.61
CA LEU A 7 18.37 5.73 -0.12
C LEU A 7 18.18 5.21 1.32
N GLU A 8 18.84 4.10 1.64
CA GLU A 8 18.92 3.48 2.96
C GLU A 8 19.60 4.36 4.02
N ASN A 9 20.35 5.38 3.62
CA ASN A 9 20.96 6.31 4.56
C ASN A 9 20.01 7.44 4.99
N LEU A 10 18.85 7.58 4.33
CA LEU A 10 17.82 8.54 4.74
C LEU A 10 17.20 8.13 6.07
N SER A 11 16.76 9.12 6.84
CA SER A 11 16.11 8.92 8.14
C SER A 11 14.69 8.40 7.97
N ASN A 12 14.14 7.77 9.01
CA ASN A 12 12.79 7.20 8.95
C ASN A 12 11.72 8.28 8.72
N GLU A 13 11.95 9.50 9.21
CA GLU A 13 11.04 10.64 9.06
C GLU A 13 10.83 11.00 7.58
N ILE A 14 11.90 10.96 6.77
CA ILE A 14 11.82 11.23 5.34
C ILE A 14 10.98 10.16 4.64
N PHE A 15 11.12 8.90 5.03
CA PHE A 15 10.31 7.82 4.48
C PHE A 15 8.84 7.98 4.84
N LEU A 16 8.54 8.26 6.11
CA LEU A 16 7.19 8.48 6.59
C LEU A 16 6.52 9.63 5.82
N GLU A 17 7.21 10.77 5.72
CA GLU A 17 6.71 11.93 4.97
C GLU A 17 6.53 11.60 3.48
N THR A 18 7.45 10.85 2.88
CA THR A 18 7.31 10.40 1.48
C THR A 18 6.10 9.49 1.29
N PHE A 19 5.86 8.56 2.22
CA PHE A 19 4.75 7.61 2.13
C PHE A 19 3.39 8.29 2.27
N ASP A 20 3.29 9.40 3.00
CA ASP A 20 2.04 10.17 3.12
C ASP A 20 1.56 10.75 1.77
N TYR A 21 2.47 11.00 0.83
CA TYR A 21 2.15 11.52 -0.50
C TYR A 21 1.92 10.44 -1.55
N LEU A 22 2.34 9.20 -1.30
CA LEU A 22 2.36 8.14 -2.29
C LEU A 22 1.20 7.16 -2.11
N HIS A 23 0.80 6.57 -3.23
CA HIS A 23 -0.17 5.48 -3.24
C HIS A 23 0.48 4.18 -2.73
N ALA A 24 -0.22 3.41 -1.89
CA ALA A 24 0.38 2.25 -1.24
C ALA A 24 0.93 1.21 -2.22
N LEU A 25 0.29 1.01 -3.38
CA LEU A 25 0.80 0.06 -4.37
C LEU A 25 2.17 0.49 -4.94
N ASP A 26 2.37 1.79 -5.15
CA ASP A 26 3.64 2.32 -5.64
C ASP A 26 4.72 2.14 -4.56
N ILE A 27 4.33 2.41 -3.31
CA ILE A 27 5.17 2.20 -2.14
C ILE A 27 5.60 0.73 -2.06
N PHE A 28 4.65 -0.21 -2.13
CA PHE A 28 4.96 -1.65 -2.05
C PHE A 28 5.86 -2.10 -3.20
N SER A 29 5.57 -1.65 -4.43
CA SER A 29 6.36 -2.00 -5.60
C SER A 29 7.79 -1.46 -5.54
N ALA A 30 7.98 -0.25 -5.02
CA ALA A 30 9.29 0.40 -4.98
C ALA A 30 10.14 -0.05 -3.79
N PHE A 31 9.51 -0.28 -2.63
CA PHE A 31 10.22 -0.39 -1.36
C PHE A 31 9.97 -1.69 -0.60
N GLY A 32 8.98 -2.50 -0.99
CA GLY A 32 8.55 -3.69 -0.25
C GLY A 32 9.66 -4.71 -0.02
N SER A 33 10.68 -4.74 -0.89
CA SER A 33 11.83 -5.63 -0.83
C SER A 33 13.15 -4.94 -0.50
N LEU A 34 13.16 -3.64 -0.20
CA LEU A 34 14.40 -2.86 -0.09
C LEU A 34 15.27 -3.35 1.07
N ASN A 35 14.75 -3.31 2.30
CA ASN A 35 15.39 -3.90 3.47
C ASN A 35 14.40 -4.00 4.65
N LYS A 36 14.81 -4.74 5.69
CA LYS A 36 14.00 -4.96 6.90
C LYS A 36 13.58 -3.69 7.62
N ARG A 37 14.43 -2.64 7.62
CA ARG A 37 14.09 -1.36 8.26
C ARG A 37 12.88 -0.74 7.57
N ILE A 38 12.91 -0.66 6.25
CA ILE A 38 11.81 -0.08 5.46
C ILE A 38 10.54 -0.93 5.55
N SER A 39 10.66 -2.26 5.54
CA SER A 39 9.52 -3.16 5.80
C SER A 39 8.88 -2.90 7.17
N SER A 40 9.68 -2.62 8.20
CA SER A 40 9.17 -2.26 9.53
C SER A 40 8.45 -0.91 9.55
N ILE A 41 8.91 0.07 8.76
CA ILE A 41 8.22 1.37 8.64
C ILE A 41 6.83 1.17 8.01
N PHE A 42 6.71 0.32 6.99
CA PHE A 42 5.40 0.03 6.39
C PHE A 42 4.38 -0.49 7.37
N GLN A 43 4.80 -1.41 8.24
CA GLN A 43 3.92 -2.03 9.23
C GLN A 43 3.36 -1.01 10.23
N SER A 44 4.06 0.11 10.48
CA SER A 44 3.64 1.16 11.40
C SER A 44 2.99 2.38 10.72
N THR A 45 2.97 2.43 9.38
CA THR A 45 2.48 3.61 8.63
C THR A 45 1.03 3.42 8.20
N LEU A 46 0.22 4.47 8.30
CA LEU A 46 -1.11 4.46 7.68
C LEU A 46 -0.95 4.55 6.16
N LEU A 47 -1.32 3.50 5.44
CA LEU A 47 -1.15 3.46 3.99
C LEU A 47 -2.43 3.91 3.27
N ARG A 48 -2.27 4.83 2.32
CA ARG A 48 -3.37 5.31 1.47
C ARG A 48 -3.48 4.47 0.20
N ILE A 49 -4.65 3.90 -0.02
CA ILE A 49 -4.99 3.08 -1.18
C ILE A 49 -6.14 3.75 -1.91
N ILE A 50 -5.99 3.91 -3.21
CA ILE A 50 -6.98 4.43 -4.15
C ILE A 50 -7.29 3.29 -5.13
N ILE A 51 -8.53 2.80 -5.06
CA ILE A 51 -9.01 1.76 -5.97
C ILE A 51 -9.61 2.46 -7.18
N SER A 52 -8.96 2.27 -8.34
CA SER A 52 -9.38 2.79 -9.64
C SER A 52 -10.26 1.77 -10.35
N ILE A 53 -11.25 2.24 -11.13
CA ILE A 53 -12.15 1.36 -11.89
C ILE A 53 -11.40 0.44 -12.86
N ASP A 54 -10.40 0.96 -13.56
CA ASP A 54 -9.69 0.24 -14.62
C ASP A 54 -8.83 -0.91 -14.08
N HIS A 55 -8.49 -0.85 -12.78
CA HIS A 55 -7.58 -1.80 -12.13
C HIS A 55 -8.18 -2.41 -10.85
N CYS A 56 -9.48 -2.20 -10.59
CA CYS A 56 -10.12 -2.52 -9.32
C CYS A 56 -9.84 -3.95 -8.86
N ARG A 57 -9.99 -4.92 -9.77
CA ARG A 57 -9.81 -6.34 -9.45
C ARG A 57 -8.39 -6.68 -9.03
N SER A 58 -7.38 -6.24 -9.79
CA SER A 58 -5.98 -6.55 -9.48
C SER A 58 -5.50 -5.83 -8.21
N GLN A 59 -5.95 -4.59 -7.98
CA GLN A 59 -5.65 -3.84 -6.76
C GLN A 59 -6.28 -4.52 -5.53
N VAL A 60 -7.53 -4.99 -5.63
CA VAL A 60 -8.20 -5.73 -4.55
C VAL A 60 -7.55 -7.09 -4.31
N ASP A 61 -7.18 -7.82 -5.36
CA ASP A 61 -6.49 -9.11 -5.24
C ASP A 61 -5.15 -8.95 -4.51
N PHE A 62 -4.36 -7.93 -4.89
CA PHE A 62 -3.12 -7.60 -4.22
C PHE A 62 -3.37 -7.25 -2.74
N LEU A 63 -4.33 -6.36 -2.48
CA LEU A 63 -4.60 -5.87 -1.14
C LEU A 63 -5.07 -7.00 -0.20
N SER A 64 -6.01 -7.84 -0.66
CA SER A 64 -6.47 -9.00 0.10
C SER A 64 -5.31 -9.96 0.43
N SER A 65 -4.44 -10.23 -0.55
CA SER A 65 -3.25 -11.07 -0.33
C SER A 65 -2.32 -10.45 0.70
N TYR A 66 -2.07 -9.14 0.62
CA TYR A 66 -1.20 -8.43 1.57
C TYR A 66 -1.78 -8.43 2.99
N LEU A 67 -3.05 -8.05 3.15
CA LEU A 67 -3.71 -7.99 4.46
C LEU A 67 -3.82 -9.37 5.13
N THR A 68 -3.84 -10.45 4.36
CA THR A 68 -3.78 -11.82 4.93
C THR A 68 -2.50 -12.04 5.75
N PHE A 69 -1.38 -11.44 5.34
CA PHE A 69 -0.09 -11.56 6.04
C PHE A 69 0.18 -10.37 6.99
N HIS A 70 -0.66 -9.35 6.94
CA HIS A 70 -0.52 -8.08 7.66
C HIS A 70 -1.85 -7.64 8.26
N ASP A 71 -2.48 -8.52 9.03
CA ASP A 71 -3.79 -8.36 9.67
C ASP A 71 -3.85 -7.21 10.71
N HIS A 72 -2.69 -6.72 11.14
CA HIS A 72 -2.56 -5.57 12.05
C HIS A 72 -2.49 -4.22 11.31
N GLN A 73 -2.40 -4.22 9.98
CA GLN A 73 -2.19 -3.00 9.19
C GLN A 73 -3.46 -2.15 9.14
N VAL A 74 -3.34 -0.87 9.48
CA VAL A 74 -4.40 0.11 9.21
C VAL A 74 -4.21 0.70 7.82
N ILE A 75 -5.26 0.63 7.00
CA ILE A 75 -5.28 1.18 5.65
C ILE A 75 -6.43 2.16 5.46
N SER A 76 -6.20 3.21 4.68
CA SER A 76 -7.24 4.12 4.22
C SER A 76 -7.55 3.79 2.76
N ILE A 77 -8.80 3.40 2.48
CA ILE A 77 -9.26 3.07 1.13
C ILE A 77 -10.14 4.21 0.61
N GLN A 78 -9.71 4.83 -0.48
CA GLN A 78 -10.52 5.71 -1.29
C GLN A 78 -10.99 4.93 -2.53
N ILE A 79 -12.30 4.93 -2.74
CA ILE A 79 -12.93 4.31 -3.90
C ILE A 79 -13.34 5.45 -4.84
N ASP A 80 -12.94 5.39 -6.11
CA ASP A 80 -13.38 6.36 -7.11
C ASP A 80 -14.86 6.12 -7.46
N ASP A 81 -15.72 7.13 -7.27
CA ASP A 81 -17.19 7.04 -7.44
C ASP A 81 -17.64 6.78 -8.90
N THR A 82 -16.71 6.73 -9.85
CA THR A 82 -17.00 6.38 -11.24
C THR A 82 -17.22 4.87 -11.46
N ILE A 83 -17.02 4.05 -10.43
CA ILE A 83 -17.14 2.59 -10.48
C ILE A 83 -18.59 2.17 -10.76
N ARG A 84 -18.81 1.68 -11.98
CA ARG A 84 -20.11 1.30 -12.55
C ARG A 84 -20.47 -0.19 -12.41
N ASP A 85 -19.88 -0.91 -11.47
CA ASP A 85 -20.07 -2.35 -11.35
C ASP A 85 -20.89 -2.71 -10.10
N ASP A 86 -21.94 -3.51 -10.29
CA ASP A 86 -22.94 -3.91 -9.29
C ASP A 86 -22.37 -4.82 -8.19
N THR A 87 -21.08 -5.17 -8.28
CA THR A 87 -20.35 -5.92 -7.25
C THR A 87 -19.65 -4.93 -6.33
N SER A 88 -20.18 -4.71 -5.12
CA SER A 88 -19.56 -3.78 -4.18
C SER A 88 -18.09 -4.17 -3.94
N ILE A 89 -17.18 -3.21 -4.03
CA ILE A 89 -15.74 -3.40 -3.74
C ILE A 89 -15.54 -3.98 -2.33
N ILE A 90 -16.45 -3.65 -1.41
CA ILE A 90 -16.54 -4.24 -0.08
C ILE A 90 -16.75 -5.76 -0.17
N ASN A 91 -17.64 -6.25 -1.02
CA ASN A 91 -17.82 -7.69 -1.23
C ASN A 91 -16.55 -8.35 -1.77
N LEU A 92 -15.81 -7.69 -2.67
CA LEU A 92 -14.54 -8.24 -3.18
C LEU A 92 -13.44 -8.27 -2.10
N LEU A 93 -13.38 -7.24 -1.25
CA LEU A 93 -12.38 -7.13 -0.18
C LEU A 93 -12.65 -8.11 0.97
N PHE A 94 -13.92 -8.33 1.34
CA PHE A 94 -14.27 -9.03 2.58
C PHE A 94 -14.88 -10.43 2.37
N ASN A 95 -15.45 -10.78 1.21
CA ASN A 95 -16.03 -12.12 1.01
C ASN A 95 -14.99 -13.21 0.66
N ARG A 96 -13.72 -12.85 0.42
CA ARG A 96 -12.64 -13.84 0.26
C ARG A 96 -12.13 -14.44 1.57
N HIS A 97 -12.58 -13.91 2.71
CA HIS A 97 -12.14 -14.34 4.04
C HIS A 97 -13.22 -15.15 4.81
N ASN A 98 -14.31 -15.57 4.15
CA ASN A 98 -15.31 -16.51 4.68
C ASN A 98 -15.13 -17.91 4.09
#